data_AF-A0A5C5ZG99-F1
#
_entry.id   AF-A0A5C5ZG99-F1
#
_cell.length_a   1.000
_cell.length_b   1.000
_cell.length_c   1.000
_cell.angle_alpha   90.00
_cell.angle_beta   90.00
_cell.angle_gamma   90.00
#
_symmetry.space_group_name_H-M   'P 1'
#
loop_
_entity.id
_entity.type
_entity.pdbx_description
1 polymer ?
#
loop_
_entity_poly.entity_id
_entity_poly.type
_entity_poly.pdbx_seq_one_letter_code
_entity_poly.pdbx_strand_id
1 'polypeptide(L)'
;MAKLREQLGLSERRACRAIGQPRSSQRYESKPRSDEPRLLKRMLQLARRRPRFGYRRIAALLRADGFRASASRILRLWRREGLKVPQKKQKRRRLGVAENGCDRQQATHKNHVWAWDDLAWDAAEVAVDRR
;
A
#
# COMPACT_ATOMS: atom_id res chain seq x y z
N MET A 1 21.50 -21.00 12.56
CA MET A 1 22.63 -21.60 13.31
C MET A 1 22.40 -21.82 14.78
N ALA A 2 21.82 -20.88 15.53
CA ALA A 2 21.55 -21.07 16.97
C ALA A 2 20.78 -22.37 17.24
N LYS A 3 19.68 -22.58 16.52
CA LYS A 3 18.87 -23.81 16.57
C LYS A 3 19.64 -25.10 16.28
N LEU A 4 20.55 -25.09 15.29
CA LEU A 4 21.36 -26.25 14.90
C LEU A 4 22.42 -26.60 15.96
N ARG A 5 23.01 -25.57 16.60
CA ARG A 5 23.97 -25.74 17.69
C ARG A 5 23.30 -26.31 18.95
N GLU A 6 22.09 -25.83 19.25
CA GLU A 6 21.29 -26.27 20.39
C GLU A 6 20.79 -27.71 20.23
N GLN A 7 20.26 -28.06 19.04
CA GLN A 7 19.72 -29.41 18.78
C GLN A 7 20.78 -30.50 18.67
N LEU A 8 21.99 -30.17 18.21
CA LEU A 8 23.05 -31.17 17.96
C LEU A 8 24.22 -31.07 18.96
N GLY A 9 24.19 -30.14 19.91
CA GLY A 9 25.29 -29.89 20.86
C GLY A 9 26.62 -29.51 20.19
N LEU A 10 26.56 -29.04 18.93
CA LEU A 10 27.76 -28.80 18.12
C LEU A 10 28.32 -27.40 18.33
N SER A 11 29.65 -27.30 18.35
CA SER A 11 30.33 -26.01 18.20
C SER A 11 29.98 -25.38 16.86
N GLU A 12 29.94 -24.05 16.80
CA GLU A 12 29.68 -23.29 15.56
C GLU A 12 30.58 -23.75 14.40
N ARG A 13 31.84 -24.11 14.69
CA ARG A 13 32.77 -24.64 13.68
C ARG A 13 32.29 -25.97 13.09
N ARG A 14 31.86 -26.92 13.92
CA ARG A 14 31.36 -28.22 13.46
C ARG A 14 30.03 -28.06 12.73
N ALA A 15 29.14 -27.24 13.25
CA ALA A 15 27.86 -26.91 12.62
C ALA A 15 28.04 -26.28 11.21
N CYS A 16 28.87 -25.25 11.09
CA CYS A 16 29.16 -24.61 9.80
C CYS A 16 29.83 -25.56 8.81
N ARG A 17 30.76 -26.42 9.27
CA ARG A 17 31.40 -27.44 8.42
C ARG A 17 30.40 -28.48 7.92
N ALA A 18 29.51 -28.96 8.80
CA ALA A 18 28.52 -29.98 8.47
C ALA A 18 27.55 -29.52 7.36
N ILE A 19 27.21 -28.23 7.32
CA ILE A 19 26.30 -27.68 6.32
C ILE A 19 26.99 -26.95 5.16
N GLY A 20 28.34 -26.94 5.14
CA GLY A 20 29.11 -26.25 4.10
C GLY A 20 29.01 -24.72 4.11
N GLN A 21 28.54 -24.09 5.19
CA GLN A 21 28.41 -22.62 5.26
C GLN A 21 29.71 -21.97 5.77
N PRO A 22 30.26 -20.95 5.07
CA PRO A 22 31.38 -20.17 5.58
C PRO A 22 31.03 -19.44 6.88
N ARG A 23 31.94 -19.48 7.86
CA ARG A 23 31.77 -18.81 9.17
C ARG A 23 31.68 -17.29 9.06
N SER A 24 32.32 -16.70 8.06
CA SER A 24 32.23 -15.25 7.77
C SER A 24 30.79 -14.85 7.45
N SER A 25 30.12 -15.60 6.59
CA SER A 25 28.70 -15.40 6.27
C SER A 25 27.80 -15.60 7.48
N GLN A 26 28.12 -16.58 8.34
CA GLN A 26 27.36 -16.82 9.57
C GLN A 26 27.52 -15.69 10.60
N ARG A 27 28.69 -15.05 10.65
CA ARG A 27 29.00 -13.94 11.58
C ARG A 27 28.69 -12.58 11.00
N TYR A 28 28.26 -12.51 9.75
CA TYR A 28 28.00 -11.24 9.10
C TYR A 28 26.74 -10.61 9.67
N GLU A 29 26.92 -9.49 10.38
CA GLU A 29 25.83 -8.62 10.79
C GLU A 29 25.75 -7.43 9.83
N SER A 30 24.60 -7.28 9.18
CA SER A 30 24.35 -6.11 8.34
C SER A 30 24.30 -4.84 9.19
N LYS A 31 25.29 -3.96 9.04
CA LYS A 31 25.29 -2.67 9.75
C LYS A 31 24.40 -1.67 9.00
N PRO A 32 23.41 -1.03 9.67
CA PRO A 32 22.64 0.04 9.05
C PRO A 32 23.56 1.22 8.73
N ARG A 33 23.29 1.93 7.63
CA ARG A 33 24.06 3.12 7.25
C ARG A 33 23.76 4.26 8.23
N SER A 34 24.74 5.10 8.49
CA SER A 34 24.62 6.24 9.44
C SER A 34 23.54 7.25 9.05
N ASP A 35 23.18 7.35 7.77
CA ASP A 35 22.13 8.23 7.24
C ASP A 35 20.70 7.68 7.41
N GLU A 36 20.57 6.39 7.72
CA GLU A 36 19.28 5.70 7.81
C GLU A 36 18.33 6.30 8.87
N PRO A 37 18.78 6.65 10.09
CA PRO A 37 17.89 7.24 11.10
C PRO A 37 17.26 8.56 10.65
N ARG A 38 18.05 9.43 10.01
CA ARG A 38 17.56 10.73 9.49
C ARG A 38 16.54 10.52 8.36
N LEU A 39 16.83 9.61 7.44
CA LEU A 39 15.92 9.23 6.36
C LEU A 39 14.59 8.69 6.91
N LEU A 40 14.67 7.79 7.88
CA LEU A 40 13.52 7.12 8.48
C LEU A 40 12.63 8.13 9.24
N LYS A 41 13.23 9.03 10.03
CA LYS A 41 12.52 10.12 10.70
C LYS A 41 11.73 10.99 9.71
N ARG A 42 12.36 11.39 8.61
CA ARG A 42 11.69 12.21 7.58
C ARG A 42 10.59 11.43 6.86
N MET A 43 10.84 10.16 6.54
CA MET A 43 9.85 9.28 5.92
C MET A 43 8.59 9.16 6.78
N LEU A 44 8.74 8.92 8.09
CA LEU A 44 7.61 8.82 9.02
C LEU A 44 6.84 10.14 9.14
N GLN A 45 7.54 11.28 9.17
CA GLN A 45 6.91 12.60 9.17
C GLN A 45 6.02 12.80 7.93
N LEU A 46 6.52 12.44 6.75
CA LEU A 46 5.77 12.53 5.50
C LEU A 46 4.59 11.55 5.46
N ALA A 47 4.78 10.32 5.94
CA ALA A 47 3.73 9.31 6.00
C ALA A 47 2.59 9.75 6.92
N ARG A 48 2.90 10.34 8.09
CA ARG A 48 1.89 10.89 9.01
C ARG A 48 1.13 12.07 8.40
N ARG A 49 1.83 12.98 7.73
CA ARG A 49 1.20 14.16 7.08
C ARG A 49 0.33 13.76 5.87
N ARG A 50 0.68 12.67 5.17
CA ARG A 50 0.02 12.22 3.94
C ARG A 50 -0.22 10.71 3.98
N PRO A 51 -1.17 10.22 4.79
CA PRO A 51 -1.36 8.78 5.02
C PRO A 51 -1.77 7.99 3.76
N ARG A 52 -2.34 8.67 2.75
CA ARG A 52 -2.73 8.06 1.47
C ARG A 52 -1.55 7.86 0.51
N PHE A 53 -0.37 8.38 0.84
CA PHE A 53 0.78 8.28 -0.04
C PHE A 53 1.51 6.98 0.24
N GLY A 54 1.66 6.14 -0.79
CA GLY A 54 2.51 4.96 -0.73
C GLY A 54 3.98 5.31 -0.86
N TYR A 55 4.82 4.29 -0.65
CA TYR A 55 6.27 4.41 -0.65
C TYR A 55 6.83 5.06 -1.94
N ARG A 56 6.19 4.88 -3.10
CA ARG A 56 6.60 5.52 -4.37
C ARG A 56 6.47 7.04 -4.34
N ARG A 57 5.35 7.56 -3.84
CA ARG A 57 5.14 9.02 -3.71
C ARG A 57 6.00 9.61 -2.61
N ILE A 58 6.13 8.91 -1.49
CA ILE A 58 7.03 9.32 -0.41
C ILE A 58 8.48 9.33 -0.89
N ALA A 59 8.90 8.38 -1.73
CA ALA A 59 10.23 8.37 -2.32
C ALA A 59 10.50 9.58 -3.23
N ALA A 60 9.51 10.01 -4.01
CA ALA A 60 9.65 11.23 -4.81
C ALA A 60 9.82 12.47 -3.91
N LEU A 61 9.05 12.58 -2.82
CA LEU A 61 9.18 13.67 -1.85
C LEU A 61 10.52 13.66 -1.14
N LEU A 62 11.01 12.49 -0.74
CA LEU A 62 12.33 12.37 -0.11
C LEU A 62 13.45 12.77 -1.06
N ARG A 63 13.34 12.47 -2.37
CA ARG A 63 14.32 12.95 -3.36
C ARG A 63 14.25 14.46 -3.55
N ALA A 64 13.05 15.04 -3.56
CA ALA A 64 12.88 16.50 -3.59
C ALA A 64 13.47 17.17 -2.33
N ASP A 65 13.39 16.52 -1.18
CA ASP A 65 14.05 16.93 0.08
C ASP A 65 15.58 16.66 0.09
N GLY A 66 16.17 16.20 -1.03
CA GLY A 66 17.61 15.99 -1.18
C GLY A 66 18.14 14.62 -0.71
N PHE A 67 17.28 13.69 -0.30
CA PHE A 67 17.72 12.35 0.09
C PHE A 67 18.06 11.48 -1.12
N ARG A 68 19.31 10.99 -1.18
CA ARG A 68 19.78 10.02 -2.18
C ARG A 68 19.43 8.58 -1.78
N ALA A 69 18.13 8.30 -1.62
CA ALA A 69 17.64 6.94 -1.31
C ALA A 69 16.92 6.32 -2.52
N SER A 70 17.31 5.09 -2.87
CA SER A 70 16.64 4.32 -3.93
C SER A 70 15.23 3.91 -3.51
N ALA A 71 14.35 3.68 -4.49
CA ALA A 71 12.99 3.24 -4.21
C ALA A 71 12.95 1.90 -3.45
N SER A 72 13.88 0.99 -3.76
CA SER A 72 14.03 -0.30 -3.08
C SER A 72 14.43 -0.13 -1.61
N ARG A 73 15.35 0.81 -1.30
CA ARG A 73 15.73 1.12 0.08
C ARG A 73 14.53 1.64 0.88
N ILE A 74 13.75 2.54 0.28
CA ILE A 74 12.57 3.12 0.90
C ILE A 74 11.50 2.06 1.10
N LEU A 75 11.26 1.19 0.12
CA LEU A 75 10.34 0.06 0.24
C LEU A 75 10.73 -0.88 1.38
N ARG A 76 12.03 -1.18 1.54
CA ARG A 76 12.53 -2.01 2.64
C ARG A 76 12.24 -1.39 4.00
N LEU A 77 12.56 -0.10 4.17
CA LEU A 77 12.27 0.62 5.41
C LEU A 77 10.75 0.73 5.65
N TRP A 78 9.98 0.99 4.61
CA TRP A 78 8.52 1.05 4.68
C TRP A 78 7.89 -0.25 5.21
N ARG A 79 8.37 -1.40 4.71
CA ARG A 79 7.94 -2.73 5.20
C ARG A 79 8.41 -3.00 6.63
N ARG A 80 9.65 -2.63 6.97
CA ARG A 80 10.20 -2.79 8.33
C ARG A 80 9.40 -2.01 9.37
N GLU A 81 9.00 -0.79 9.03
CA GLU A 81 8.17 0.07 9.89
C GLU A 81 6.67 -0.28 9.85
N GLY A 82 6.27 -1.34 9.13
CA GLY A 82 4.88 -1.81 9.08
C GLY A 82 3.90 -0.85 8.42
N LEU A 83 4.38 0.13 7.65
CA LEU A 83 3.53 1.13 7.03
C LEU A 83 2.66 0.50 5.94
N LYS A 84 1.34 0.72 6.02
CA LYS A 84 0.39 0.31 4.99
C LYS A 84 -0.41 1.52 4.54
N VAL A 85 -0.59 1.66 3.23
CA VAL A 85 -1.46 2.70 2.67
C VAL A 85 -2.90 2.28 2.96
N PRO A 86 -3.70 3.10 3.67
CA PRO A 86 -5.09 2.78 3.89
C PRO A 86 -5.83 2.70 2.56
N GLN A 87 -6.68 1.68 2.41
CA GLN A 87 -7.57 1.59 1.27
C GLN A 87 -8.55 2.77 1.28
N LYS A 88 -8.80 3.35 0.11
CA LYS A 88 -9.81 4.40 -0.04
C LYS A 88 -11.16 3.77 0.26
N LYS A 89 -11.75 4.10 1.41
CA LYS A 89 -13.15 3.75 1.68
C LYS A 89 -13.99 4.39 0.59
N GLN A 90 -14.72 3.58 -0.18
CA GLN A 90 -15.73 4.10 -1.08
C GLN A 90 -16.73 4.88 -0.24
N LYS A 91 -17.06 6.10 -0.68
CA LYS A 91 -18.14 6.85 -0.04
C LYS A 91 -19.41 6.05 -0.32
N ARG A 92 -20.03 5.47 0.71
CA ARG A 92 -21.39 4.95 0.57
C ARG A 92 -22.25 6.13 0.16
N ARG A 93 -23.08 5.96 -0.88
CA ARG A 93 -24.12 6.94 -1.21
C ARG A 93 -24.87 7.23 0.11
N ARG A 94 -24.95 8.51 0.49
CA ARG A 94 -25.80 8.87 1.61
C ARG A 94 -27.21 8.49 1.19
N LEU A 95 -27.89 7.68 2.00
CA LEU A 95 -29.34 7.62 1.94
C LEU A 95 -29.78 9.05 2.24
N GLY A 96 -30.27 9.76 1.22
CA GLY A 96 -30.67 11.14 1.39
C GLY A 96 -31.71 11.25 2.50
N VAL A 97 -31.72 12.36 3.23
CA VAL A 97 -32.84 12.67 4.15
C VAL A 97 -34.05 13.21 3.36
N ALA A 98 -33.97 13.24 2.03
CA ALA A 98 -35.04 13.68 1.17
C ALA A 98 -36.27 12.78 1.37
N GLU A 99 -37.44 13.41 1.48
CA GLU A 99 -38.74 12.73 1.59
C GLU A 99 -39.01 11.81 0.40
N ASN A 100 -38.41 12.10 -0.75
CA ASN A 100 -38.58 11.36 -2.01
C ASN A 100 -37.56 10.23 -2.22
N GLY A 101 -36.79 9.85 -1.19
CA GLY A 101 -35.85 8.73 -1.30
C GLY A 101 -36.60 7.40 -1.48
N CYS A 102 -36.21 6.59 -2.47
CA CYS A 102 -36.81 5.28 -2.73
C CYS A 102 -36.70 4.30 -1.55
N ASP A 103 -35.73 4.51 -0.64
CA ASP A 103 -35.61 3.74 0.60
C ASP A 103 -36.71 4.07 1.63
N ARG A 104 -37.34 5.25 1.52
CA ARG A 104 -38.43 5.73 2.40
C ARG A 104 -39.81 5.62 1.75
N GLN A 105 -39.89 5.86 0.44
CA GLN A 105 -41.10 5.62 -0.35
C GLN A 105 -40.95 4.33 -1.14
N GLN A 106 -41.33 3.21 -0.53
CA GLN A 106 -41.40 1.93 -1.23
C GLN A 106 -42.57 1.93 -2.23
N ALA A 107 -42.32 1.45 -3.44
CA ALA A 107 -43.36 1.30 -4.44
C ALA A 107 -44.31 0.15 -4.07
N THR A 108 -45.54 0.46 -3.64
CA THR A 108 -46.54 -0.55 -3.28
C THR A 108 -47.29 -1.10 -4.50
N HIS A 109 -47.30 -0.36 -5.62
CA HIS A 109 -47.95 -0.75 -6.87
C HIS A 109 -47.25 -0.16 -8.10
N LYS A 110 -47.61 -0.65 -9.29
CA LYS A 110 -47.07 -0.18 -10.57
C LYS A 110 -47.36 1.32 -10.76
N ASN A 111 -46.37 2.09 -11.21
CA ASN A 111 -46.42 3.55 -11.41
C ASN A 111 -46.52 4.40 -10.13
N HIS A 112 -46.27 3.83 -8.94
CA HIS A 112 -46.40 4.54 -7.66
C HIS A 112 -45.26 5.54 -7.39
N VAL A 113 -44.02 5.23 -7.77
CA VAL A 113 -42.83 6.07 -7.51
C VAL A 113 -42.07 6.25 -8.81
N TRP A 114 -41.78 7.50 -9.16
CA TRP A 114 -41.01 7.86 -10.35
C TRP A 114 -39.67 8.44 -9.90
N ALA A 115 -38.57 7.85 -10.38
CA ALA A 115 -37.23 8.39 -10.20
C ALA A 115 -36.74 8.93 -11.54
N TRP A 116 -36.23 10.16 -11.54
CA TRP A 116 -35.59 10.74 -12.71
C TRP A 116 -34.13 10.28 -12.75
N ASP A 117 -33.75 9.49 -13.75
CA ASP A 117 -32.36 9.17 -14.05
C ASP A 117 -31.90 9.93 -15.29
N ASP A 118 -31.05 10.93 -15.10
CA ASP A 118 -30.34 11.54 -16.22
C ASP A 118 -29.31 10.54 -16.76
N LEU A 119 -29.75 9.68 -17.69
CA LEU A 119 -28.87 8.89 -18.54
C LEU A 119 -28.33 9.82 -19.63
N ALA A 120 -27.08 10.22 -19.49
CA ALA A 120 -26.34 10.87 -20.57
C ALA A 120 -26.23 9.90 -21.76
N TRP A 121 -26.99 10.18 -22.83
CA TRP A 121 -26.85 9.52 -24.11
C TRP A 121 -25.63 10.12 -24.83
N ASP A 122 -24.55 9.35 -24.95
CA ASP A 122 -23.51 9.64 -25.94
C ASP A 122 -24.04 9.19 -27.32
N ALA A 123 -24.37 10.16 -28.16
CA ALA A 123 -24.72 9.92 -29.56
C ALA A 123 -23.46 9.51 -30.34
N ALA A 124 -23.28 8.22 -30.57
CA ALA A 124 -22.40 7.76 -31.64
C ALA A 124 -23.20 7.83 -32.95
N GLU A 125 -22.90 8.82 -33.79
CA GLU A 125 -23.34 8.87 -35.19
C GLU A 125 -22.84 7.60 -35.91
N VAL A 126 -23.74 6.65 -36.15
CA VAL A 126 -23.53 5.65 -37.19
C VAL A 126 -24.11 6.26 -38.46
N ALA A 127 -23.22 6.74 -39.33
CA ALA A 127 -23.55 7.17 -40.67
C ALA A 127 -24.19 5.99 -41.43
N VAL A 128 -25.51 6.05 -41.62
CA VAL A 128 -26.20 5.21 -42.59
C VAL A 128 -26.01 5.86 -43.95
N ASP A 129 -25.10 5.28 -44.72
CA ASP A 129 -24.92 5.53 -46.14
C ASP A 129 -26.25 5.32 -46.88
N ARG A 130 -26.83 6.42 -47.39
CA ARG A 130 -27.97 6.37 -48.30
C ARG A 130 -27.43 6.56 -49.72
N ARG A 131 -27.54 5.50 -50.51
CA ARG A 131 -27.50 5.59 -51.97
C ARG A 131 -28.62 6.48 -52.49
#